data_AF-A0AAD8EPV6-F1
#
_entry.id   AF-A0AAD8EPV6-F1
#
_cell.length_a   1.000
_cell.length_b   1.000
_cell.length_c   1.000
_cell.angle_alpha   90.00
_cell.angle_beta   90.00
_cell.angle_gamma   90.00
#
_symmetry.space_group_name_H-M   'P 1'
#
loop_
_entity.id
_entity.type
_entity.pdbx_description
1 polymer ?
#
loop_
_entity_poly.entity_id
_entity_poly.type
_entity_poly.pdbx_seq_one_letter_code
_entity_poly.pdbx_strand_id
1 'polypeptide(L)'
;MFRAYSVFLFVAVFILVFTFLHQLSVVVELALRSSAVWVTDYVVFRVKIPFLPMRAVSKLKYKAVLVTGNLTLNGLVAYSMSKNAVVALADGLRREMLKFGVSVHTINPWMHRTDIRCEEFVRKTLQDNWQQSPLHATEIYGDNFLKDSLEFIGKLYENDDIQEVVNAIIEASVGKNPKICYEEGIVWIPKLLSYFPQQFLDYFCYLYSPRNISHK
;
A
#
# COMPACT_ATOMS: atom_id res chain seq x y z
N MET A 1 26.77 -5.92 50.74
CA MET A 1 27.37 -6.34 49.44
C MET A 1 26.34 -6.79 48.40
N PHE A 2 25.27 -7.52 48.75
CA PHE A 2 24.27 -8.03 47.79
C PHE A 2 23.45 -6.96 47.02
N ARG A 3 23.20 -5.78 47.61
CA ARG A 3 22.34 -4.74 47.03
C ARG A 3 22.99 -3.98 45.85
N ALA A 4 24.32 -3.88 45.81
CA ALA A 4 25.04 -3.17 44.75
C ALA A 4 25.17 -4.01 43.47
N TYR A 5 25.35 -5.33 43.59
CA TYR A 5 25.41 -6.26 42.46
C TYR A 5 24.06 -6.37 41.73
N SER A 6 22.94 -6.30 42.45
CA SER A 6 21.59 -6.33 41.86
C SER A 6 21.31 -5.10 41.00
N VAL A 7 21.73 -3.91 41.43
CA VAL A 7 21.55 -2.67 40.66
C VAL A 7 22.45 -2.65 39.42
N PHE A 8 23.71 -3.08 39.55
CA PHE A 8 24.62 -3.16 38.40
C PHE A 8 24.14 -4.17 37.35
N LEU A 9 23.66 -5.34 37.77
CA LEU A 9 23.12 -6.34 36.87
C LEU A 9 21.85 -5.84 36.17
N PHE A 10 20.96 -5.15 36.89
CA PHE A 10 19.75 -4.57 36.33
C PHE A 10 20.06 -3.48 35.30
N VAL A 11 20.99 -2.57 35.60
CA VAL A 11 21.41 -1.52 34.67
C VAL A 11 22.11 -2.13 33.44
N ALA A 12 22.95 -3.15 33.62
CA ALA A 12 23.60 -3.83 32.51
C ALA A 12 22.60 -4.56 31.60
N VAL A 13 21.61 -5.26 32.15
CA VAL A 13 20.54 -5.92 31.40
C VAL A 13 19.65 -4.88 30.71
N PHE A 14 19.32 -3.78 31.37
CA PHE A 14 18.51 -2.71 30.79
C PHE A 14 19.24 -2.05 29.61
N ILE A 15 20.53 -1.77 29.72
CA ILE A 15 21.34 -1.24 28.61
C ILE A 15 21.44 -2.26 27.48
N LEU A 16 21.64 -3.55 27.77
CA LEU A 16 21.70 -4.61 26.75
C LEU A 16 20.37 -4.75 26.00
N VAL A 17 19.25 -4.80 26.72
CA VAL A 17 17.91 -4.90 26.15
C VAL A 17 17.57 -3.63 25.37
N PHE A 18 17.88 -2.44 25.89
CA PHE A 18 17.63 -1.18 25.20
C PHE A 18 18.48 -1.04 23.94
N THR A 19 19.75 -1.45 23.98
CA THR A 19 20.65 -1.41 22.81
C THR A 19 20.23 -2.46 21.78
N PHE A 20 19.78 -3.63 22.21
CA PHE A 20 19.25 -4.68 21.33
C PHE A 20 17.92 -4.28 20.68
N LEU A 21 17.00 -3.68 21.44
CA LEU A 21 15.74 -3.13 20.92
C LEU A 21 15.98 -1.95 19.98
N HIS A 22 16.95 -1.08 20.29
CA HIS A 22 17.35 0.02 19.41
C HIS A 22 17.98 -0.49 18.12
N GLN A 23 18.84 -1.51 18.17
CA GLN A 23 19.38 -2.15 16.96
C GLN A 23 18.29 -2.86 16.16
N LEU A 24 17.32 -3.53 16.80
CA LEU A 24 16.16 -4.08 16.09
C LEU A 24 15.34 -2.97 15.42
N SER A 25 15.13 -1.83 16.08
CA SER A 25 14.39 -0.70 15.51
C SER A 25 15.11 -0.10 14.31
N VAL A 26 16.44 0.06 14.37
CA VAL A 26 17.26 0.55 13.27
C VAL A 26 17.30 -0.46 12.13
N VAL A 27 17.39 -1.77 12.41
CA VAL A 27 17.40 -2.81 11.37
C VAL A 27 16.02 -2.94 10.71
N VAL A 28 14.92 -2.84 11.47
CA VAL A 28 13.56 -2.81 10.92
C VAL A 28 13.34 -1.51 10.13
N GLU A 29 13.83 -0.37 10.60
CA GLU A 29 13.76 0.91 9.89
C GLU A 29 14.65 0.91 8.64
N LEU A 30 15.84 0.30 8.67
CA LEU A 30 16.69 0.10 7.50
C LEU A 30 16.07 -0.93 6.55
N ALA A 31 15.41 -1.98 7.04
CA ALA A 31 14.72 -2.98 6.21
C ALA A 31 13.48 -2.36 5.55
N LEU A 32 12.74 -1.50 6.24
CA LEU A 32 11.62 -0.72 5.69
C LEU A 32 12.10 0.34 4.70
N ARG A 33 13.19 1.07 5.01
CA ARG A 33 13.79 2.05 4.09
C ARG A 33 14.42 1.38 2.87
N SER A 34 15.14 0.27 3.07
CA SER A 34 15.76 -0.49 1.97
C SER A 34 14.72 -1.20 1.13
N SER A 35 13.62 -1.72 1.69
CA SER A 35 12.49 -2.26 0.91
C SER A 35 11.69 -1.17 0.21
N ALA A 36 11.48 0.00 0.81
CA ALA A 36 10.85 1.14 0.13
C ALA A 36 11.74 1.65 -1.02
N VAL A 37 13.04 1.76 -0.81
CA VAL A 37 14.02 2.09 -1.86
C VAL A 37 14.07 0.97 -2.91
N TRP A 38 14.07 -0.31 -2.52
CA TRP A 38 14.04 -1.43 -3.45
C TRP A 38 12.77 -1.49 -4.27
N VAL A 39 11.60 -1.25 -3.68
CA VAL A 39 10.33 -1.21 -4.40
C VAL A 39 10.32 -0.01 -5.35
N THR A 40 10.84 1.13 -4.92
CA THR A 40 10.94 2.33 -5.77
C THR A 40 11.94 2.11 -6.92
N ASP A 41 13.13 1.58 -6.64
CA ASP A 41 14.16 1.26 -7.62
C ASP A 41 13.71 0.13 -8.55
N TYR A 42 13.01 -0.89 -8.05
CA TYR A 42 12.44 -1.97 -8.85
C TYR A 42 11.34 -1.45 -9.78
N VAL A 43 10.44 -0.60 -9.29
CA VAL A 43 9.41 0.07 -10.10
C VAL A 43 10.07 0.97 -11.14
N VAL A 44 11.04 1.80 -10.77
CA VAL A 44 11.80 2.68 -11.68
C VAL A 44 12.59 1.87 -12.71
N PHE A 45 13.24 0.77 -12.31
CA PHE A 45 14.00 -0.11 -13.20
C PHE A 45 13.11 -0.82 -14.22
N ARG A 46 11.89 -1.23 -13.82
CA ARG A 46 10.93 -1.84 -14.75
C ARG A 46 10.24 -0.80 -15.64
N VAL A 47 10.01 0.42 -15.14
CA VAL A 47 9.51 1.55 -15.94
C VAL A 47 10.58 2.10 -16.90
N LYS A 48 11.88 1.90 -16.65
CA LYS A 48 12.97 2.27 -17.58
C LYS A 48 12.95 1.52 -18.92
N ILE A 49 12.17 0.44 -19.06
CA ILE A 49 12.25 -0.49 -20.20
C ILE A 49 11.68 0.05 -21.55
N PRO A 50 10.74 1.02 -21.64
CA PRO A 50 10.32 1.53 -22.95
C PRO A 50 11.19 2.65 -23.53
N PHE A 51 11.98 3.37 -22.71
CA PHE A 51 12.49 4.71 -23.11
C PHE A 51 13.89 4.69 -23.76
N LEU A 52 14.61 3.56 -23.74
CA LEU A 52 16.03 3.51 -24.09
C LEU A 52 16.36 3.35 -25.59
N PRO A 53 15.41 3.14 -26.51
CA PRO A 53 15.68 3.48 -27.92
C PRO A 53 14.52 4.23 -28.60
N MET A 54 13.91 5.23 -27.96
CA MET A 54 12.89 6.09 -28.61
C MET A 54 13.52 7.18 -29.50
N ARG A 55 14.39 6.81 -30.45
CA ARG A 55 14.99 7.74 -31.43
C ARG A 55 14.52 7.53 -32.88
N ALA A 56 13.65 6.56 -33.17
CA ALA A 56 13.43 6.15 -34.55
C ALA A 56 11.98 6.05 -35.07
N VAL A 57 10.92 6.25 -34.27
CA VAL A 57 9.55 6.01 -34.79
C VAL A 57 8.54 7.08 -34.35
N SER A 58 8.12 7.83 -35.36
CA SER A 58 6.84 8.51 -35.62
C SER A 58 6.25 9.52 -34.62
N LYS A 59 5.56 10.51 -35.20
CA LYS A 59 4.89 11.68 -34.59
C LYS A 59 3.68 11.33 -33.69
N LEU A 60 3.70 10.21 -32.98
CA LEU A 60 2.73 9.88 -31.94
C LEU A 60 3.31 10.33 -30.59
N LYS A 61 2.70 11.34 -29.98
CA LYS A 61 3.05 11.86 -28.65
C LYS A 61 3.12 10.68 -27.67
N TYR A 62 4.33 10.35 -27.18
CA TYR A 62 4.55 9.19 -26.33
C TYR A 62 3.68 9.29 -25.07
N LYS A 63 3.16 8.15 -24.59
CA LYS A 63 2.35 8.10 -23.38
C LYS A 63 2.86 7.06 -22.41
N ALA A 64 2.87 7.38 -21.13
CA ALA A 64 3.14 6.45 -20.04
C ALA A 64 1.87 6.27 -19.22
N VAL A 65 1.50 5.01 -18.93
CA VAL A 65 0.32 4.66 -18.13
C VAL A 65 0.78 3.91 -16.88
N LEU A 66 0.42 4.40 -15.70
CA LEU A 66 0.80 3.80 -14.42
C LEU A 66 -0.43 3.45 -13.59
N VAL A 67 -0.42 2.28 -12.94
CA VAL A 67 -1.49 1.86 -12.02
C VAL A 67 -1.14 2.31 -10.60
N THR A 68 -1.97 3.16 -10.03
CA THR A 68 -1.76 3.89 -8.76
C THR A 68 -2.77 3.51 -7.68
N GLY A 69 -2.60 4.06 -6.47
CA GLY A 69 -3.55 3.94 -5.36
C GLY A 69 -3.25 5.00 -4.30
N ASN A 70 -4.26 5.80 -3.96
CA ASN A 70 -4.13 7.01 -3.13
C ASN A 70 -4.80 6.91 -1.75
N LEU A 71 -5.36 5.74 -1.38
CA LEU A 71 -5.92 5.53 -0.04
C LEU A 71 -5.09 4.51 0.76
N THR A 72 -4.85 4.87 2.02
CA THR A 72 -4.24 3.98 3.00
C THR A 72 -5.32 3.36 3.88
N LEU A 73 -5.46 2.04 3.79
CA LEU A 73 -6.43 1.28 4.57
C LEU A 73 -5.73 0.48 5.67
N ASN A 74 -6.42 0.33 6.81
CA ASN A 74 -5.98 -0.55 7.89
C ASN A 74 -5.79 -1.98 7.37
N GLY A 75 -4.73 -2.65 7.82
CA GLY A 75 -4.35 -3.98 7.34
C GLY A 75 -3.70 -4.03 5.94
N LEU A 76 -3.70 -2.94 5.17
CA LEU A 76 -3.08 -2.85 3.84
C LEU A 76 -1.95 -1.81 3.76
N VAL A 77 -1.40 -1.38 4.89
CA VAL A 77 -0.43 -0.27 4.99
C VAL A 77 0.76 -0.43 4.02
N ALA A 78 1.41 -1.59 3.99
CA ALA A 78 2.56 -1.82 3.09
C ALA A 78 2.18 -1.80 1.60
N TYR A 79 0.98 -2.30 1.26
CA TYR A 79 0.43 -2.24 -0.09
C TYR A 79 0.11 -0.80 -0.48
N SER A 80 -0.59 -0.06 0.38
CA SER A 80 -0.93 1.35 0.19
C SER A 80 0.31 2.23 0.08
N MET A 81 1.35 1.98 0.88
CA MET A 81 2.64 2.67 0.75
C MET A 81 3.23 2.47 -0.64
N SER A 82 3.27 1.22 -1.11
CA SER A 82 3.82 0.88 -2.44
C SER A 82 3.03 1.54 -3.56
N LYS A 83 1.69 1.59 -3.46
CA LYS A 83 0.82 2.22 -4.47
C LYS A 83 0.89 3.74 -4.45
N ASN A 84 1.01 4.36 -3.28
CA ASN A 84 1.22 5.80 -3.14
C ASN A 84 2.59 6.24 -3.68
N ALA A 85 3.63 5.40 -3.57
CA ALA A 85 4.92 5.69 -4.18
C ALA A 85 4.82 5.85 -5.71
N VAL A 86 3.97 5.06 -6.37
CA VAL A 86 3.70 5.18 -7.81
C VAL A 86 3.00 6.50 -8.14
N VAL A 87 2.15 7.04 -7.27
CA VAL A 87 1.53 8.37 -7.44
C VAL A 87 2.62 9.45 -7.48
N ALA A 88 3.52 9.45 -6.50
CA ALA A 88 4.62 10.41 -6.44
C ALA A 88 5.54 10.29 -7.67
N LEU A 89 5.82 9.07 -8.12
CA LEU A 89 6.59 8.82 -9.34
C LEU A 89 5.87 9.37 -10.59
N ALA A 90 4.58 9.10 -10.74
CA ALA A 90 3.78 9.58 -11.88
C ALA A 90 3.76 11.11 -11.92
N ASP A 91 3.62 11.77 -10.77
CA ASP A 91 3.66 13.22 -10.65
C ASP A 91 5.02 13.80 -11.06
N GLY A 92 6.10 13.18 -10.61
CA GLY A 92 7.47 13.54 -11.02
C GLY A 92 7.65 13.43 -12.53
N LEU A 93 7.34 12.26 -13.09
CA LEU A 93 7.45 11.98 -14.53
C LEU A 93 6.58 12.92 -15.36
N ARG A 94 5.36 13.24 -14.92
CA ARG A 94 4.47 14.16 -15.65
C ARG A 94 5.11 15.54 -15.83
N ARG A 95 5.84 16.04 -14.81
CA ARG A 95 6.55 17.33 -14.88
C ARG A 95 7.85 17.21 -15.67
N GLU A 96 8.64 16.18 -15.41
CA GLU A 96 9.94 16.00 -16.05
C GLU A 96 9.85 15.68 -17.54
N MET A 97 8.82 14.93 -17.94
CA MET A 97 8.65 14.45 -19.31
C MET A 97 7.90 15.43 -20.21
N LEU A 98 7.30 16.47 -19.64
CA LEU A 98 6.57 17.51 -20.39
C LEU A 98 7.44 18.13 -21.49
N LYS A 99 8.72 18.38 -21.21
CA LYS A 99 9.69 18.94 -22.17
C LYS A 99 10.01 18.01 -23.35
N PHE A 100 9.75 16.72 -23.21
CA PHE A 100 9.94 15.71 -24.26
C PHE A 100 8.65 15.38 -25.01
N GLY A 101 7.54 16.08 -24.71
CA GLY A 101 6.25 15.84 -25.35
C GLY A 101 5.61 14.49 -24.99
N VAL A 102 6.03 13.88 -23.88
CA VAL A 102 5.46 12.63 -23.36
C VAL A 102 4.40 12.97 -22.30
N SER A 103 3.20 12.42 -22.44
CA SER A 103 2.16 12.56 -21.42
C SER A 103 2.14 11.35 -20.47
N VAL A 104 1.88 11.60 -19.20
CA VAL A 104 1.83 10.57 -18.15
C VAL A 104 0.42 10.51 -17.59
N HIS A 105 -0.14 9.31 -17.52
CA HIS A 105 -1.50 9.02 -17.14
C HIS A 105 -1.52 8.01 -15.99
N THR A 106 -2.40 8.20 -15.03
CA THR A 106 -2.57 7.29 -13.89
C THR A 106 -3.93 6.61 -13.95
N ILE A 107 -3.95 5.31 -13.69
CA ILE A 107 -5.16 4.52 -13.50
C ILE A 107 -5.24 4.17 -12.02
N ASN A 108 -6.29 4.59 -11.33
CA ASN A 108 -6.53 4.32 -9.92
C ASN A 108 -7.73 3.38 -9.78
N PRO A 109 -7.52 2.07 -9.85
CA PRO A 109 -8.59 1.09 -9.69
C PRO A 109 -8.98 0.98 -8.21
N TRP A 110 -10.26 1.19 -7.92
CA TRP A 110 -10.84 0.97 -6.61
C TRP A 110 -11.45 -0.42 -6.50
N MET A 111 -10.77 -1.30 -5.74
CA MET A 111 -11.31 -2.59 -5.27
C MET A 111 -12.05 -3.37 -6.35
N HIS A 112 -11.31 -3.70 -7.42
CA HIS A 112 -11.77 -4.59 -8.49
C HIS A 112 -11.35 -6.01 -8.20
N ARG A 113 -12.24 -6.98 -8.45
CA ARG A 113 -11.86 -8.39 -8.46
C ARG A 113 -10.87 -8.64 -9.59
N THR A 114 -9.69 -9.14 -9.24
CA THR A 114 -8.68 -9.57 -10.21
C THR A 114 -8.18 -10.95 -9.82
N ASP A 115 -7.89 -11.81 -10.80
CA ASP A 115 -7.33 -13.16 -10.56
C ASP A 115 -5.99 -13.16 -9.79
N ILE A 116 -5.36 -11.98 -9.68
CA ILE A 116 -4.12 -11.77 -8.91
C ILE A 116 -4.36 -11.98 -7.39
N ARG A 117 -5.62 -11.94 -6.94
CA ARG A 117 -6.00 -12.34 -5.58
C ARG A 117 -7.29 -13.15 -5.62
N CYS A 118 -7.17 -14.47 -5.67
CA CYS A 118 -8.31 -15.32 -5.30
C CYS A 118 -8.69 -14.99 -3.86
N GLU A 119 -9.95 -14.63 -3.62
CA GLU A 119 -10.49 -14.37 -2.27
C GLU A 119 -10.11 -15.50 -1.31
N GLU A 120 -10.23 -16.74 -1.77
CA GLU A 120 -9.87 -17.94 -1.02
C GLU A 120 -8.40 -17.95 -0.58
N PHE A 121 -7.49 -17.56 -1.47
CA PHE A 121 -6.06 -17.47 -1.14
C PHE A 121 -5.79 -16.43 -0.04
N VAL A 122 -6.43 -15.26 -0.14
CA VAL A 122 -6.27 -14.18 0.86
C VAL A 122 -6.87 -14.58 2.20
N ARG A 123 -8.08 -15.18 2.21
CA ARG A 123 -8.72 -15.69 3.42
C ARG A 123 -7.89 -16.77 4.09
N LYS A 124 -7.36 -17.72 3.31
CA LYS A 124 -6.47 -18.78 3.81
C LYS A 124 -5.19 -18.20 4.39
N THR A 125 -4.52 -17.29 3.69
CA THR A 125 -3.29 -16.64 4.18
C THR A 125 -3.53 -15.91 5.50
N LEU A 126 -4.66 -15.21 5.64
CA LEU A 126 -5.03 -14.55 6.89
C LEU A 126 -5.23 -15.56 8.03
N GLN A 127 -5.94 -16.67 7.77
CA GLN A 127 -6.17 -17.73 8.75
C GLN A 127 -4.87 -18.41 9.18
N ASP A 128 -4.00 -18.73 8.22
CA ASP A 128 -2.70 -19.36 8.47
C ASP A 128 -1.82 -18.42 9.32
N ASN A 129 -1.78 -17.13 8.99
CA ASN A 129 -1.06 -16.12 9.76
C ASN A 129 -1.62 -15.96 11.18
N TRP A 130 -2.95 -16.03 11.35
CA TRP A 130 -3.59 -15.97 12.66
C TRP A 130 -3.19 -17.19 13.52
N GLN A 131 -3.22 -18.39 12.96
CA GLN A 131 -2.81 -19.61 13.67
C GLN A 131 -1.33 -19.61 14.06
N GLN A 132 -0.47 -19.01 13.24
CA GLN A 132 0.96 -18.88 13.50
C GLN A 132 1.31 -17.69 14.41
N SER A 133 0.33 -16.83 14.73
CA SER A 133 0.58 -15.65 15.56
C SER A 133 0.84 -16.05 17.01
N PRO A 134 1.72 -15.34 17.72
CA PRO A 134 1.95 -15.57 19.15
C PRO A 134 0.66 -15.42 19.96
N LEU A 135 0.50 -16.26 21.01
CA LEU A 135 -0.67 -16.24 21.91
C LEU A 135 -1.02 -14.84 22.44
N HIS A 136 0.00 -14.04 22.83
CA HIS A 136 -0.27 -12.69 23.32
C HIS A 136 -0.92 -11.79 22.25
N ALA A 137 -0.62 -11.99 20.97
CA ALA A 137 -1.21 -11.19 19.90
C ALA A 137 -2.67 -11.60 19.66
N THR A 138 -2.95 -12.91 19.63
CA THR A 138 -4.32 -13.42 19.47
C THR A 138 -5.20 -13.10 20.69
N GLU A 139 -4.63 -13.02 21.90
CA GLU A 139 -5.32 -12.55 23.10
C GLU A 139 -5.68 -11.06 23.07
N ILE A 140 -4.78 -10.20 22.56
CA ILE A 140 -5.02 -8.74 22.45
C ILE A 140 -6.17 -8.44 21.47
N TYR A 141 -6.13 -9.07 20.29
CA TYR A 141 -7.09 -8.83 19.22
C TYR A 141 -8.39 -9.65 19.39
N GLY A 142 -8.31 -10.83 20.00
CA GLY A 142 -9.42 -11.75 20.22
C GLY A 142 -9.97 -12.39 18.94
N ASP A 143 -10.72 -13.48 19.08
CA ASP A 143 -11.20 -14.27 17.94
C ASP A 143 -12.16 -13.51 17.01
N ASN A 144 -12.85 -12.50 17.53
CA ASN A 144 -13.73 -11.64 16.73
C ASN A 144 -12.94 -10.85 15.67
N PHE A 145 -11.67 -10.50 15.93
CA PHE A 145 -10.85 -9.80 14.96
C PHE A 145 -10.64 -10.61 13.68
N LEU A 146 -10.36 -11.91 13.81
CA LEU A 146 -10.21 -12.79 12.65
C LEU A 146 -11.51 -12.88 11.86
N LYS A 147 -12.64 -13.05 12.55
CA LYS A 147 -13.96 -13.14 11.93
C LYS A 147 -14.29 -11.86 11.15
N ASP A 148 -14.20 -10.70 11.81
CA ASP A 148 -14.46 -9.39 11.22
C ASP A 148 -13.54 -9.12 10.02
N SER A 149 -12.27 -9.52 10.11
CA SER A 149 -11.30 -9.38 9.02
C SER A 149 -11.66 -10.24 7.80
N LEU A 150 -12.13 -11.48 8.03
CA LEU A 150 -12.58 -12.38 6.96
C LEU A 150 -13.87 -11.89 6.30
N GLU A 151 -14.80 -11.30 7.07
CA GLU A 151 -16.00 -10.65 6.53
C GLU A 151 -15.64 -9.40 5.72
N PHE A 152 -14.72 -8.58 6.22
CA PHE A 152 -14.22 -7.41 5.51
C PHE A 152 -13.61 -7.80 4.17
N ILE A 153 -12.75 -8.83 4.15
CA ILE A 153 -12.17 -9.37 2.92
C ILE A 153 -13.27 -9.75 1.93
N GLY A 154 -14.31 -10.48 2.35
CA GLY A 154 -15.42 -10.84 1.46
C GLY A 154 -16.07 -9.62 0.79
N LYS A 155 -16.35 -8.57 1.57
CA LYS A 155 -16.89 -7.30 1.05
C LYS A 155 -15.97 -6.61 0.03
N LEU A 156 -14.65 -6.79 0.13
CA LEU A 156 -13.70 -6.23 -0.83
C LEU A 156 -13.77 -6.88 -2.22
N TYR A 157 -14.32 -8.09 -2.33
CA TYR A 157 -14.42 -8.85 -3.58
C TYR A 157 -15.82 -8.84 -4.19
N GLU A 158 -16.76 -8.05 -3.67
CA GLU A 158 -18.14 -7.95 -4.18
C GLU A 158 -18.26 -7.24 -5.55
N ASN A 159 -17.19 -6.57 -6.03
CA ASN A 159 -17.23 -5.75 -7.25
C ASN A 159 -16.57 -6.47 -8.45
N ASP A 160 -17.38 -6.80 -9.46
CA ASP A 160 -17.04 -7.78 -10.52
C ASP A 160 -16.63 -7.18 -11.89
N ASP A 161 -16.75 -5.87 -12.13
CA ASP A 161 -16.52 -5.31 -13.48
C ASP A 161 -15.11 -4.75 -13.71
N ILE A 162 -14.17 -5.65 -14.03
CA ILE A 162 -12.80 -5.28 -14.46
C ILE A 162 -12.76 -4.48 -15.77
N GLN A 163 -13.85 -4.46 -16.56
CA GLN A 163 -13.85 -3.78 -17.87
C GLN A 163 -13.66 -2.28 -17.73
N GLU A 164 -14.11 -1.66 -16.63
CA GLU A 164 -13.87 -0.25 -16.35
C GLU A 164 -12.36 0.08 -16.37
N VAL A 165 -11.57 -0.76 -15.68
CA VAL A 165 -10.10 -0.61 -15.61
C VAL A 165 -9.46 -0.83 -16.98
N VAL A 166 -9.92 -1.85 -17.72
CA VAL A 166 -9.41 -2.15 -19.07
C VAL A 166 -9.68 -0.99 -20.02
N ASN A 167 -10.90 -0.46 -20.00
CA ASN A 167 -11.30 0.68 -20.83
C ASN A 167 -10.49 1.93 -20.48
N ALA A 168 -10.26 2.20 -19.19
CA ALA A 168 -9.41 3.30 -18.75
C ALA A 168 -7.97 3.17 -19.25
N ILE A 169 -7.39 1.97 -19.20
CA ILE A 169 -6.04 1.69 -19.74
C ILE A 169 -6.01 1.93 -21.26
N ILE A 170 -7.02 1.46 -22.00
CA ILE A 170 -7.14 1.64 -23.44
C ILE A 170 -7.22 3.14 -23.76
N GLU A 171 -8.11 3.89 -23.10
CA GLU A 171 -8.29 5.31 -23.33
C GLU A 171 -7.01 6.10 -23.02
N ALA A 172 -6.36 5.81 -21.89
CA ALA A 172 -5.09 6.43 -21.52
C ALA A 172 -4.00 6.17 -22.57
N SER A 173 -3.96 4.95 -23.11
CA SER A 173 -2.93 4.51 -24.07
C SER A 173 -3.17 5.08 -25.48
N VAL A 174 -4.36 4.88 -26.05
CA VAL A 174 -4.64 5.17 -27.47
C VAL A 174 -5.62 6.32 -27.70
N GLY A 175 -6.25 6.85 -26.64
CA GLY A 175 -7.24 7.92 -26.75
C GLY A 175 -6.67 9.22 -27.34
N LYS A 176 -7.53 9.99 -28.03
CA LYS A 176 -7.14 11.28 -28.64
C LYS A 176 -6.85 12.35 -27.58
N ASN A 177 -7.66 12.40 -26.53
CA ASN A 177 -7.57 13.35 -25.42
C ASN A 177 -7.68 12.60 -24.08
N PRO A 178 -6.67 11.80 -23.71
CA PRO A 178 -6.71 11.02 -22.48
C PRO A 178 -6.69 11.92 -21.24
N LYS A 179 -7.41 11.51 -20.19
CA LYS A 179 -7.37 12.15 -18.88
C LYS A 179 -6.00 11.94 -18.23
N ILE A 180 -5.60 12.84 -17.34
CA ILE A 180 -4.36 12.69 -16.56
C ILE A 180 -4.53 11.58 -15.50
N CYS A 181 -5.72 11.47 -14.91
CA CYS A 181 -6.05 10.47 -13.90
C CYS A 181 -7.41 9.85 -14.23
N TYR A 182 -7.45 8.52 -14.20
CA TYR A 182 -8.65 7.69 -14.29
C TYR A 182 -8.90 7.08 -12.91
N GLU A 183 -10.13 7.17 -12.43
CA GLU A 183 -10.56 6.69 -11.12
C GLU A 183 -11.75 5.76 -11.37
N GLU A 184 -11.51 4.46 -11.30
CA GLU A 184 -12.48 3.43 -11.71
C GLU A 184 -12.96 2.64 -10.48
N GLY A 185 -14.25 2.26 -10.41
CA GLY A 185 -14.87 1.62 -9.25
C GLY A 185 -15.58 2.57 -8.26
N ILE A 186 -15.78 2.14 -7.00
CA ILE A 186 -16.50 2.92 -5.97
C ILE A 186 -15.58 3.99 -5.36
N VAL A 187 -15.27 5.01 -6.16
CA VAL A 187 -14.32 6.07 -5.78
C VAL A 187 -14.96 7.27 -5.07
N TRP A 188 -16.30 7.38 -5.03
CA TRP A 188 -16.94 8.60 -4.54
C TRP A 188 -16.77 8.84 -3.02
N ILE A 189 -16.84 7.81 -2.18
CA ILE A 189 -16.64 7.95 -0.72
C ILE A 189 -15.18 8.31 -0.40
N PRO A 190 -14.16 7.54 -0.86
CA PRO A 190 -12.76 7.89 -0.60
C PRO A 190 -12.37 9.26 -1.15
N LYS A 191 -12.86 9.61 -2.35
CA LYS A 191 -12.61 10.90 -2.98
C LYS A 191 -13.27 12.06 -2.25
N LEU A 192 -14.49 11.86 -1.71
CA LEU A 192 -15.12 12.86 -0.87
C LEU A 192 -14.31 13.05 0.41
N LEU A 193 -13.89 11.95 1.05
CA LEU A 193 -13.10 11.98 2.28
C LEU A 193 -11.72 12.63 2.10
N SER A 194 -11.11 12.56 0.92
CA SER A 194 -9.82 13.21 0.66
C SER A 194 -9.88 14.74 0.63
N TYR A 195 -11.08 15.33 0.53
CA TYR A 195 -11.28 16.78 0.70
C TYR A 195 -11.42 17.19 2.18
N PHE A 196 -11.65 16.25 3.09
CA PHE A 196 -11.75 16.52 4.52
C PHE A 196 -10.37 16.50 5.20
N PRO A 197 -10.21 17.15 6.37
CA PRO A 197 -9.01 17.00 7.18
C PRO A 197 -8.69 15.55 7.47
N GLN A 198 -7.40 15.21 7.53
CA GLN A 198 -6.92 13.84 7.73
C GLN A 198 -7.55 13.13 8.93
N GLN A 199 -7.85 13.88 9.99
CA GLN A 199 -8.52 13.37 11.20
C GLN A 199 -9.87 12.71 10.90
N PHE A 200 -10.64 13.21 9.94
CA PHE A 200 -11.92 12.61 9.55
C PHE A 200 -11.71 11.30 8.80
N LEU A 201 -10.69 11.24 7.96
CA LEU A 201 -10.33 10.01 7.26
C LEU A 201 -9.83 8.94 8.24
N ASP A 202 -8.98 9.33 9.18
CA ASP A 202 -8.47 8.43 10.23
C ASP A 202 -9.62 7.90 11.10
N TYR A 203 -10.57 8.77 11.47
CA TYR A 203 -11.76 8.37 12.21
C TYR A 203 -12.68 7.45 11.38
N PHE A 204 -12.87 7.74 10.10
CA PHE A 204 -13.60 6.86 9.19
C PHE A 204 -12.93 5.47 9.12
N CYS A 205 -11.63 5.41 8.85
CA CYS A 205 -10.89 4.14 8.81
C CYS A 205 -10.93 3.40 10.16
N TYR A 206 -10.92 4.11 11.28
CA TYR A 206 -11.11 3.54 12.61
C TYR A 206 -12.49 2.86 12.76
N LEU A 207 -13.58 3.53 12.36
CA LEU A 207 -14.94 2.99 12.49
C LEU A 207 -15.19 1.69 11.71
N TYR A 208 -14.52 1.56 10.56
CA TYR A 208 -14.61 0.40 9.66
C TYR A 208 -13.50 -0.63 9.89
N SER A 209 -12.58 -0.38 10.84
CA SER A 209 -11.59 -1.37 11.26
C SER A 209 -12.27 -2.52 12.01
N PRO A 210 -11.83 -3.78 11.85
CA PRO A 210 -12.25 -4.90 12.68
C PRO A 210 -12.20 -4.51 14.16
N ARG A 211 -13.32 -4.65 14.88
CA ARG A 211 -13.41 -4.15 16.26
C ARG A 211 -13.12 -5.30 17.21
N ASN A 212 -11.93 -5.25 17.82
CA ASN A 212 -11.74 -5.64 19.22
C ASN A 212 -10.30 -5.33 19.64
N ILE A 213 -10.16 -4.36 20.53
CA ILE A 213 -9.06 -4.36 21.48
C ILE A 213 -9.72 -4.78 22.78
N SER A 214 -9.42 -5.98 23.27
CA SER A 214 -9.79 -6.38 24.61
C SER A 214 -9.10 -5.42 25.58
N HIS A 215 -9.78 -4.34 25.98
CA HIS A 215 -9.38 -3.54 27.14
C HIS A 215 -9.70 -4.37 28.39
N LYS A 216 -8.86 -5.36 28.68
CA LYS A 216 -8.76 -5.94 30.03
C LYS A 216 -7.76 -5.13 30.84
#